data_AF-A0A7Y3M1Y7-F1
#
_entry.id   AF-A0A7Y3M1Y7-F1
#
_cell.length_a   1.000
_cell.length_b   1.000
_cell.length_c   1.000
_cell.angle_alpha   90.00
_cell.angle_beta   90.00
_cell.angle_gamma   90.00
#
_symmetry.space_group_name_H-M   'P 1'
#
loop_
_entity.id
_entity.type
_entity.pdbx_description
1 polymer ?
#
loop_
_entity_poly.entity_id
_entity_poly.type
_entity_poly.pdbx_seq_one_letter_code
_entity_poly.pdbx_strand_id
1 'polypeptide(L)'
;MDGPPPAPRRTPAGRRRSIRQEQYVTNSETGRAPQLPPSAPPLPDEVREAARLAPDHWIGVVDPGWREDGPPPRWAVAGEWRSGESGEVEEWEPNEEYRPSPSALGWSAPTDPVDEAVRLAVTGYGPVSDVLSALADAEVSFVRAPDGGPLAMTSPDGGPTVPVFTSPAHQPFSASLAHDSLPARELAAYGMTLTVNPAGPACMVVGAAEVLAAAESGEPVSEGDAAPADVPATARLFDPDDDLGAPTAPGVPLVSTASDSLAVPGSPGTAAAGGTV
;
A
#
# COMPACT_ATOMS: atom_id res chain seq x y z
N MET A 1 -45.25 70.02 57.41
CA MET A 1 -43.94 69.96 56.72
C MET A 1 -43.03 69.07 57.55
N ASP A 2 -42.74 67.91 56.98
CA ASP A 2 -41.66 66.95 57.25
C ASP A 2 -41.12 66.79 58.67
N GLY A 3 -41.65 65.78 59.37
CA GLY A 3 -40.92 65.05 60.41
C GLY A 3 -40.34 63.76 59.81
N PRO A 4 -39.07 63.40 60.09
CA PRO A 4 -38.42 62.26 59.46
C PRO A 4 -39.03 60.92 59.91
N PRO A 5 -39.36 59.98 59.00
CA PRO A 5 -39.78 58.65 59.40
C PRO A 5 -38.60 57.76 59.87
N PRO A 6 -38.87 56.82 60.80
CA PRO A 6 -37.87 56.15 61.63
C PRO A 6 -37.21 54.91 61.00
N ALA A 7 -36.07 54.52 61.56
CA ALA A 7 -35.30 53.33 61.21
C ALA A 7 -36.03 51.99 61.50
N PRO A 8 -35.85 50.96 60.65
CA PRO A 8 -36.22 49.59 61.01
C PRO A 8 -35.05 48.76 61.59
N ARG A 9 -35.44 47.76 62.40
CA ARG A 9 -34.66 46.95 63.36
C ARG A 9 -34.13 45.62 62.79
N ARG A 10 -32.94 45.22 63.29
CA ARG A 10 -32.36 43.88 63.62
C ARG A 10 -32.87 42.55 62.99
N THR A 11 -31.96 41.91 62.21
CA THR A 11 -31.34 40.53 62.26
C THR A 11 -32.15 39.25 62.62
N PRO A 12 -31.84 38.06 62.02
CA PRO A 12 -30.63 37.28 62.41
C PRO A 12 -29.92 36.36 61.37
N ALA A 13 -28.63 36.14 61.68
CA ALA A 13 -27.82 34.91 61.64
C ALA A 13 -27.74 34.00 60.38
N GLY A 14 -26.51 33.80 59.89
CA GLY A 14 -26.22 32.70 58.96
C GLY A 14 -24.75 32.53 58.56
N ARG A 15 -23.96 31.92 59.46
CA ARG A 15 -22.71 31.16 59.21
C ARG A 15 -21.44 31.85 58.67
N ARG A 16 -20.49 31.93 59.62
CA ARG A 16 -19.04 31.78 59.49
C ARG A 16 -18.62 30.79 58.38
N ARG A 17 -17.56 31.11 57.64
CA ARG A 17 -16.19 30.59 57.86
C ARG A 17 -15.20 31.16 56.83
N SER A 18 -14.20 31.85 57.36
CA SER A 18 -12.78 31.62 57.09
C SER A 18 -12.33 31.60 55.63
N ILE A 19 -11.76 32.73 55.23
CA ILE A 19 -10.78 32.87 54.14
C ILE A 19 -9.65 31.85 54.43
N ARG A 20 -9.68 30.72 53.73
CA ARG A 20 -8.56 29.80 53.61
C ARG A 20 -7.82 30.24 52.35
N GLN A 21 -6.59 30.67 52.54
CA GLN A 21 -5.63 31.00 51.48
C GLN A 21 -5.78 30.01 50.33
N GLU A 22 -6.09 30.54 49.15
CA GLU A 22 -5.90 29.85 47.88
C GLU A 22 -4.47 29.36 47.86
N GLN A 23 -4.31 28.05 47.95
CA GLN A 23 -3.07 27.39 47.62
C GLN A 23 -2.87 27.62 46.12
N TYR A 24 -2.04 28.61 45.79
CA TYR A 24 -1.21 28.55 44.61
C TYR A 24 -0.45 27.22 44.68
N VAL A 25 -1.03 26.18 44.10
CA VAL A 25 -0.25 25.04 43.65
C VAL A 25 0.46 25.55 42.41
N THR A 26 1.61 26.16 42.64
CA THR A 26 2.68 26.16 41.64
C THR A 26 2.96 24.69 41.37
N ASN A 27 2.42 24.16 40.28
CA ASN A 27 2.96 22.95 39.66
C ASN A 27 4.35 23.31 39.13
N SER A 28 5.31 23.40 40.04
CA SER A 28 6.72 23.22 39.72
C SER A 28 6.92 21.74 39.46
N GLU A 29 6.54 21.28 38.26
CA GLU A 29 7.02 20.03 37.69
C GLU A 29 8.46 20.25 37.21
N THR A 30 9.37 20.41 38.17
CA THR A 30 10.80 20.34 37.93
C THR A 30 11.23 18.91 38.25
N GLY A 31 11.51 18.13 37.20
CA GLY A 31 12.28 16.88 37.34
C GLY A 31 11.58 15.58 36.97
N ARG A 32 10.53 15.57 36.15
CA ARG A 32 10.20 14.35 35.42
C ARG A 32 11.09 14.31 34.18
N ALA A 33 12.04 13.36 34.14
CA ALA A 33 12.76 13.08 32.90
C ALA A 33 11.72 12.93 31.79
N PRO A 34 11.90 13.59 30.62
CA PRO A 34 10.97 13.47 29.52
C PRO A 34 10.74 11.98 29.24
N GLN A 35 9.51 11.52 29.47
CA GLN A 35 9.14 10.15 29.19
C GLN A 35 8.71 10.15 27.74
N LEU A 36 9.61 9.71 26.87
CA LEU A 36 9.30 9.51 25.45
C LEU A 36 8.03 8.67 25.32
N PRO A 37 7.15 8.98 24.35
CA PRO A 37 5.97 8.17 24.15
C PRO A 37 6.38 6.72 23.85
N PRO A 38 5.57 5.72 24.25
CA PRO A 38 5.89 4.31 24.02
C PRO A 38 5.98 3.93 22.53
N SER A 39 5.45 4.77 21.64
CA SER A 39 5.56 4.64 20.18
C SER A 39 6.85 5.25 19.60
N ALA A 40 7.67 5.92 20.41
CA ALA A 40 8.90 6.51 19.93
C ALA A 40 9.87 5.41 19.46
N PRO A 41 10.47 5.54 18.27
CA PRO A 41 11.48 4.61 17.82
C PRO A 41 12.72 4.68 18.74
N PRO A 42 13.60 3.68 18.72
CA PRO A 42 14.88 3.78 19.40
C PRO A 42 15.63 5.04 18.91
N LEU A 43 16.11 5.87 19.84
CA LEU A 43 16.82 7.11 19.50
C LEU A 43 18.10 6.81 18.70
N PRO A 44 18.18 7.18 17.41
CA PRO A 44 19.37 6.94 16.60
C PRO A 44 20.56 7.75 17.11
N ASP A 45 21.77 7.20 16.98
CA ASP A 45 23.00 7.87 17.42
C ASP A 45 23.22 9.20 16.68
N GLU A 46 22.88 9.23 15.39
CA GLU A 46 22.96 10.42 14.54
C GLU A 46 22.07 11.55 15.06
N VAL A 47 20.85 11.23 15.53
CA VAL A 47 19.94 12.20 16.13
C VAL A 47 20.52 12.73 17.45
N ARG A 48 21.15 11.86 18.25
CA ARG A 48 21.79 12.29 19.51
C ARG A 48 22.93 13.27 19.27
N GLU A 49 23.76 13.01 18.26
CA GLU A 49 24.82 13.95 17.90
C GLU A 49 24.25 15.25 17.31
N ALA A 50 23.21 15.18 16.47
CA ALA A 50 22.52 16.36 15.95
C ALA A 50 21.90 17.21 17.08
N ALA A 51 21.30 16.58 18.10
CA ALA A 51 20.70 17.27 19.25
C ALA A 51 21.72 18.09 20.03
N ARG A 52 22.95 17.59 20.20
CA ARG A 52 24.04 18.34 20.84
C ARG A 52 24.51 19.54 20.01
N LEU A 53 24.40 19.45 18.69
CA LEU A 53 24.80 20.51 17.77
C LEU A 53 23.70 21.58 17.60
N ALA A 54 22.44 21.20 17.79
CA ALA A 54 21.26 22.06 17.62
C ALA A 54 20.33 21.95 18.83
N PRO A 55 20.62 22.64 19.96
CA PRO A 55 19.73 22.69 21.12
C PRO A 55 18.46 23.48 20.81
N ASP A 56 17.35 23.13 21.47
CA ASP A 56 15.99 23.67 21.23
C ASP A 56 15.58 23.62 19.74
N HIS A 57 15.80 22.46 19.11
CA HIS A 57 15.51 22.24 17.70
C HIS A 57 14.75 20.93 17.45
N TRP A 58 14.01 20.89 16.35
CA TRP A 58 13.37 19.68 15.84
C TRP A 58 14.27 19.01 14.81
N ILE A 59 14.48 17.70 14.96
CA ILE A 59 15.40 16.90 14.17
C ILE A 59 14.60 15.78 13.51
N GLY A 60 14.36 15.93 12.21
CA GLY A 60 13.62 14.93 11.43
C GLY A 60 14.40 13.63 11.23
N VAL A 61 13.70 12.52 11.33
CA VAL A 61 14.20 11.19 10.98
C VAL A 61 13.72 10.84 9.57
N VAL A 62 14.65 10.84 8.62
CA VAL A 62 14.36 10.56 7.21
C VAL A 62 14.30 9.05 6.98
N ASP A 63 13.38 8.60 6.15
CA ASP A 63 13.31 7.20 5.72
C ASP A 63 14.59 6.82 4.95
N PRO A 64 15.25 5.69 5.28
CA PRO A 64 16.46 5.25 4.56
C PRO A 64 16.25 4.95 3.06
N GLY A 65 15.00 4.76 2.64
CA GLY A 65 14.60 4.58 1.25
C GLY A 65 14.57 5.87 0.44
N TRP A 66 14.56 7.05 1.08
CA TRP A 66 14.62 8.33 0.38
C TRP A 66 16.05 8.61 -0.11
N ARG A 67 16.22 8.84 -1.42
CA ARG A 67 17.55 8.99 -2.06
C ARG A 67 17.72 10.24 -2.90
N GLU A 68 16.69 11.08 -3.01
CA GLU A 68 16.77 12.28 -3.84
C GLU A 68 17.59 13.39 -3.16
N ASP A 69 18.15 14.27 -3.99
CA ASP A 69 18.87 15.45 -3.53
C ASP A 69 17.91 16.49 -2.92
N GLY A 70 18.40 17.19 -1.90
CA GLY A 70 17.68 18.30 -1.27
C GLY A 70 16.90 17.89 -0.02
N PRO A 71 16.04 18.78 0.50
CA PRO A 71 15.27 18.51 1.71
C PRO A 71 14.22 17.42 1.43
N PRO A 72 14.12 16.39 2.29
CA PRO A 72 13.11 15.35 2.12
C PRO A 72 11.70 15.95 2.23
N PRO A 73 10.76 15.52 1.38
CA PRO A 73 9.36 15.89 1.53
C PRO A 73 8.79 15.31 2.82
N ARG A 74 7.71 15.89 3.34
CA ARG A 74 7.09 15.44 4.60
C ARG A 74 6.78 13.95 4.59
N TRP A 75 6.26 13.40 3.50
CA TRP A 75 5.92 11.98 3.43
C TRP A 75 7.12 11.03 3.58
N ALA A 76 8.36 11.51 3.37
CA ALA A 76 9.59 10.72 3.52
C ALA A 76 10.22 10.84 4.92
N VAL A 77 9.59 11.56 5.85
CA VAL A 77 10.07 11.78 7.22
C VAL A 77 9.19 10.99 8.18
N ALA A 78 9.79 10.08 8.96
CA ALA A 78 9.06 9.24 9.91
C ALA A 78 8.47 10.03 11.10
N GLY A 79 9.12 11.13 11.44
CA GLY A 79 8.77 12.00 12.56
C GLY A 79 9.98 12.82 12.99
N GLU A 80 9.83 13.56 14.08
CA GLU A 80 10.82 14.52 14.55
C GLU A 80 11.13 14.32 16.04
N TRP A 81 12.41 14.38 16.37
CA TRP A 81 12.87 14.45 17.75
C TRP A 81 13.11 15.90 18.15
N ARG A 82 12.65 16.31 19.33
CA ARG A 82 12.98 17.61 19.90
C ARG A 82 14.20 17.51 20.81
N SER A 83 15.20 18.35 20.56
CA SER A 83 16.28 18.59 21.52
C SER A 83 15.87 19.67 22.52
N GLY A 84 16.26 19.50 23.78
CA GLY A 84 16.13 20.54 24.81
C GLY A 84 17.27 21.55 24.76
N GLU A 85 17.24 22.54 25.64
CA GLU A 85 18.30 23.56 25.79
C GLU A 85 19.67 22.95 26.13
N SER A 86 19.67 21.75 26.73
CA SER A 86 20.88 21.02 27.09
C SER A 86 21.52 20.24 25.93
N GLY A 87 20.82 20.14 24.79
CA GLY A 87 21.21 19.29 23.66
C GLY A 87 20.87 17.80 23.84
N GLU A 88 20.16 17.44 24.90
CA GLU A 88 19.57 16.12 25.07
C GLU A 88 18.21 16.03 24.37
N VAL A 89 17.80 14.82 23.96
CA VAL A 89 16.50 14.60 23.30
C VAL A 89 15.40 14.43 24.34
N GLU A 90 14.30 15.17 24.17
CA GLU A 90 13.23 15.26 25.17
C GLU A 90 11.87 14.81 24.64
N GLU A 91 11.60 14.93 23.34
CA GLU A 91 10.27 14.68 22.77
C GLU A 91 10.36 13.98 21.41
N TRP A 92 9.35 13.17 21.09
CA TRP A 92 9.14 12.55 19.78
C TRP A 92 7.75 12.89 19.27
N GLU A 93 7.68 13.42 18.04
CA GLU A 93 6.45 13.66 17.32
C GLU A 93 6.41 12.77 16.06
N PRO A 94 5.53 11.76 15.98
CA PRO A 94 5.38 10.96 14.77
C PRO A 94 4.72 11.80 13.67
N ASN A 95 5.14 11.57 12.42
CA ASN A 95 4.55 12.25 11.28
C ASN A 95 3.41 11.41 10.67
N GLU A 96 2.19 11.94 10.67
CA GLU A 96 1.01 11.26 10.12
C GLU A 96 1.05 11.13 8.58
N GLU A 97 1.84 11.96 7.90
CA GLU A 97 2.00 11.90 6.44
C GLU A 97 3.04 10.86 6.00
N TYR A 98 3.74 10.23 6.93
CA TYR A 98 4.84 9.32 6.65
C TYR A 98 4.40 8.09 5.83
N ARG A 99 5.13 7.85 4.74
CA ARG A 99 5.02 6.67 3.88
C ARG A 99 6.29 5.84 4.01
N PRO A 100 6.26 4.71 4.75
CA PRO A 100 7.46 3.91 4.99
C PRO A 100 7.92 3.20 3.71
N SER A 101 9.23 3.19 3.50
CA SER A 101 9.87 2.38 2.45
C SER A 101 9.78 0.88 2.73
N PRO A 102 10.07 0.01 1.74
CA PRO A 102 10.11 -1.43 1.94
C PRO A 102 11.03 -1.85 3.11
N SER A 103 12.18 -1.19 3.25
CA SER A 103 13.11 -1.44 4.35
C SER A 103 12.55 -0.99 5.71
N ALA A 104 11.87 0.17 5.76
CA ALA A 104 11.25 0.66 6.99
C ALA A 104 10.06 -0.20 7.44
N LEU A 105 9.35 -0.83 6.49
CA LEU A 105 8.34 -1.85 6.73
C LEU A 105 8.91 -3.20 7.21
N GLY A 106 10.24 -3.34 7.24
CA GLY A 106 10.91 -4.58 7.65
C GLY A 106 10.77 -5.71 6.63
N TRP A 107 10.47 -5.40 5.37
CA TRP A 107 10.42 -6.41 4.31
C TRP A 107 11.82 -6.99 4.08
N SER A 108 11.87 -8.26 3.68
CA SER A 108 13.12 -8.90 3.27
C SER A 108 13.72 -8.20 2.06
N ALA A 109 14.98 -8.51 1.71
CA ALA A 109 15.54 -8.07 0.43
C ALA A 109 14.64 -8.54 -0.74
N PRO A 110 14.51 -7.74 -1.82
CA PRO A 110 13.81 -8.17 -3.01
C PRO A 110 14.48 -9.41 -3.60
N THR A 111 13.67 -10.28 -4.21
CA THR A 111 14.17 -11.57 -4.74
C THR A 111 14.64 -11.46 -6.18
N ASP A 112 14.17 -10.46 -6.92
CA ASP A 112 14.52 -10.16 -8.30
C ASP A 112 14.17 -8.68 -8.65
N PRO A 113 14.60 -8.15 -9.81
CA PRO A 113 14.34 -6.76 -10.19
C PRO A 113 12.86 -6.38 -10.34
N VAL A 114 11.99 -7.34 -10.73
CA VAL A 114 10.54 -7.07 -10.81
C VAL A 114 9.96 -6.93 -9.41
N ASP A 115 10.34 -7.82 -8.49
CA ASP A 115 9.96 -7.74 -7.08
C ASP A 115 10.46 -6.44 -6.41
N GLU A 116 11.69 -6.00 -6.71
CA GLU A 116 12.20 -4.69 -6.27
C GLU A 116 11.33 -3.53 -6.78
N ALA A 117 11.10 -3.47 -8.09
CA ALA A 117 10.30 -2.41 -8.71
C ALA A 117 8.87 -2.39 -8.17
N VAL A 118 8.21 -3.56 -8.01
CA VAL A 118 6.85 -3.66 -7.46
C VAL A 118 6.79 -3.12 -6.04
N ARG A 119 7.76 -3.48 -5.18
CA ARG A 119 7.81 -3.00 -3.80
C ARG A 119 8.02 -1.49 -3.71
N LEU A 120 8.90 -0.94 -4.54
CA LEU A 120 9.13 0.50 -4.62
C LEU A 120 7.88 1.23 -5.14
N ALA A 121 7.23 0.74 -6.18
CA ALA A 121 5.99 1.32 -6.71
C ALA A 121 4.84 1.29 -5.69
N VAL A 122 4.64 0.17 -5.00
CA VAL A 122 3.59 0.02 -3.98
C VAL A 122 3.79 0.99 -2.81
N THR A 123 5.05 1.22 -2.41
CA THR A 123 5.38 2.14 -1.31
C THR A 123 5.51 3.60 -1.75
N GLY A 124 5.44 3.87 -3.06
CA GLY A 124 5.59 5.22 -3.64
C GLY A 124 7.04 5.70 -3.76
N TYR A 125 8.02 4.81 -3.63
CA TYR A 125 9.46 5.08 -3.76
C TYR A 125 10.02 4.80 -5.17
N GLY A 126 9.17 4.39 -6.11
CA GLY A 126 9.54 4.19 -7.51
C GLY A 126 8.35 4.34 -8.45
N PRO A 127 8.57 4.70 -9.72
CA PRO A 127 7.50 4.83 -10.68
C PRO A 127 7.00 3.46 -11.17
N VAL A 128 5.73 3.40 -11.57
CA VAL A 128 5.14 2.19 -12.18
C VAL A 128 5.85 1.78 -13.47
N SER A 129 6.43 2.73 -14.21
CA SER A 129 7.19 2.47 -15.43
C SER A 129 8.35 1.50 -15.21
N ASP A 130 9.00 1.55 -14.06
CA ASP A 130 10.13 0.67 -13.75
C ASP A 130 9.65 -0.78 -13.60
N VAL A 131 8.45 -0.98 -13.06
CA VAL A 131 7.83 -2.30 -13.01
C VAL A 131 7.51 -2.80 -14.42
N LEU A 132 6.89 -1.96 -15.25
CA LEU A 132 6.53 -2.36 -16.61
C LEU A 132 7.77 -2.73 -17.43
N SER A 133 8.84 -1.95 -17.31
CA SER A 133 10.13 -2.23 -17.95
C SER A 133 10.75 -3.52 -17.44
N ALA A 134 10.84 -3.71 -16.12
CA ALA A 134 11.42 -4.92 -15.55
C ALA A 134 10.61 -6.17 -15.90
N LEU A 135 9.27 -6.06 -15.89
CA LEU A 135 8.36 -7.17 -16.18
C LEU A 135 8.40 -7.56 -17.65
N ALA A 136 8.46 -6.60 -18.58
CA ALA A 136 8.49 -6.87 -20.03
C ALA A 136 9.66 -7.77 -20.47
N ASP A 137 10.80 -7.65 -19.77
CA ASP A 137 12.01 -8.43 -20.01
C ASP A 137 12.07 -9.73 -19.19
N ALA A 138 11.21 -9.89 -18.18
CA ALA A 138 11.26 -11.01 -17.26
C ALA A 138 10.66 -12.30 -17.84
N GLU A 139 11.33 -13.42 -17.53
CA GLU A 139 10.70 -14.73 -17.52
C GLU A 139 9.83 -14.85 -16.27
N VAL A 140 8.56 -15.18 -16.45
CA VAL A 140 7.62 -15.36 -15.35
C VAL A 140 7.09 -16.77 -15.33
N SER A 141 6.84 -17.28 -14.13
CA SER A 141 6.19 -18.56 -13.93
C SER A 141 4.71 -18.40 -13.58
N PHE A 142 3.89 -19.36 -13.96
CA PHE A 142 2.46 -19.37 -13.68
C PHE A 142 2.00 -20.82 -13.42
N VAL A 143 0.87 -20.96 -12.71
CA VAL A 143 0.26 -22.28 -12.49
C VAL A 143 -0.36 -22.77 -13.79
N ARG A 144 -0.02 -24.00 -14.20
CA ARG A 144 -0.59 -24.64 -15.39
C ARG A 144 -1.99 -25.19 -15.10
N ALA A 145 -2.97 -24.77 -15.90
CA ALA A 145 -4.32 -25.30 -15.91
C ALA A 145 -4.39 -26.70 -16.59
N PRO A 146 -5.46 -27.50 -16.37
CA PRO A 146 -5.58 -28.83 -16.96
C PRO A 146 -5.55 -28.89 -18.50
N ASP A 147 -5.90 -27.80 -19.17
CA ASP A 147 -5.82 -27.64 -20.62
C ASP A 147 -4.39 -27.34 -21.13
N GLY A 148 -3.43 -27.19 -20.21
CA GLY A 148 -2.04 -26.85 -20.49
C GLY A 148 -1.76 -25.36 -20.56
N GLY A 149 -2.79 -24.50 -20.47
CA GLY A 149 -2.63 -23.05 -20.48
C GLY A 149 -2.35 -22.45 -19.10
N PRO A 150 -2.19 -21.12 -19.02
CA PRO A 150 -2.12 -20.41 -17.75
C PRO A 150 -3.44 -20.48 -16.98
N LEU A 151 -3.37 -20.74 -15.67
CA LEU A 151 -4.54 -20.73 -14.81
C LEU A 151 -5.02 -19.29 -14.57
N ALA A 152 -6.15 -18.93 -15.15
CA ALA A 152 -6.82 -17.68 -14.87
C ALA A 152 -7.52 -17.71 -13.50
N MET A 153 -7.44 -16.59 -12.80
CA MET A 153 -8.14 -16.27 -11.55
C MET A 153 -8.92 -14.98 -11.72
N THR A 154 -9.70 -14.63 -10.71
CA THR A 154 -10.37 -13.33 -10.63
C THR A 154 -9.52 -12.41 -9.77
N SER A 155 -9.15 -11.24 -10.28
CA SER A 155 -8.55 -10.17 -9.47
C SER A 155 -9.59 -9.61 -8.49
N PRO A 156 -9.18 -8.92 -7.41
CA PRO A 156 -10.11 -8.33 -6.45
C PRO A 156 -11.16 -7.39 -7.07
N ASP A 157 -10.86 -6.76 -8.21
CA ASP A 157 -11.79 -5.91 -8.97
C ASP A 157 -12.76 -6.67 -9.89
N GLY A 158 -12.70 -8.01 -9.88
CA GLY A 158 -13.60 -8.88 -10.65
C GLY A 158 -13.11 -9.23 -12.06
N GLY A 159 -11.98 -8.69 -12.51
CA GLY A 159 -11.40 -8.97 -13.83
C GLY A 159 -10.71 -10.35 -13.91
N PRO A 160 -10.63 -10.98 -15.08
CA PRO A 160 -9.79 -12.16 -15.28
C PRO A 160 -8.31 -11.75 -15.25
N THR A 161 -7.51 -12.47 -14.47
CA THR A 161 -6.06 -12.25 -14.32
C THR A 161 -5.32 -13.57 -14.23
N VAL A 162 -4.03 -13.58 -14.59
CA VAL A 162 -3.15 -14.73 -14.39
C VAL A 162 -2.15 -14.37 -13.28
N PRO A 163 -2.12 -15.11 -12.16
CA PRO A 163 -1.04 -15.01 -11.18
C PRO A 163 0.29 -15.38 -11.82
N VAL A 164 1.26 -14.47 -11.72
CA VAL A 164 2.62 -14.70 -12.20
C VAL A 164 3.63 -14.52 -11.07
N PHE A 165 4.66 -15.35 -11.08
CA PHE A 165 5.72 -15.36 -10.07
C PHE A 165 7.06 -15.16 -10.76
N THR A 166 7.78 -14.14 -10.32
CA THR A 166 9.06 -13.70 -10.91
C THR A 166 10.26 -14.45 -10.31
N SER A 167 10.04 -15.17 -9.21
CA SER A 167 11.05 -15.97 -8.51
C SER A 167 10.43 -17.24 -7.91
N PRO A 168 11.19 -18.35 -7.78
CA PRO A 168 10.73 -19.54 -7.07
C PRO A 168 10.29 -19.27 -5.62
N ALA A 169 10.83 -18.22 -4.99
CA ALA A 169 10.44 -17.82 -3.62
C ALA A 169 8.97 -17.37 -3.54
N HIS A 170 8.39 -16.93 -4.65
CA HIS A 170 7.00 -16.50 -4.74
C HIS A 170 6.04 -17.61 -5.19
N GLN A 171 6.55 -18.77 -5.64
CA GLN A 171 5.70 -19.84 -6.18
C GLN A 171 4.94 -20.59 -5.07
N PRO A 172 3.61 -20.47 -5.03
CA PRO A 172 2.81 -21.19 -4.06
C PRO A 172 2.77 -22.67 -4.44
N PHE A 173 2.79 -23.53 -3.42
CA PHE A 173 2.57 -24.97 -3.55
C PHE A 173 3.39 -25.62 -4.68
N SER A 174 4.64 -25.19 -4.90
CA SER A 174 5.49 -25.67 -6.00
C SER A 174 5.74 -27.19 -5.96
N ALA A 175 5.53 -27.84 -4.82
CA ALA A 175 5.56 -29.30 -4.67
C ALA A 175 4.26 -30.01 -5.11
N SER A 176 3.15 -29.29 -5.23
CA SER A 176 1.80 -29.86 -5.45
C SER A 176 1.12 -29.37 -6.72
N LEU A 177 1.53 -28.21 -7.25
CA LEU A 177 1.00 -27.63 -8.48
C LEU A 177 2.07 -27.64 -9.57
N ALA A 178 1.64 -27.94 -10.80
CA ALA A 178 2.52 -27.81 -11.96
C ALA A 178 2.63 -26.32 -12.33
N HIS A 179 3.86 -25.85 -12.50
CA HIS A 179 4.17 -24.51 -12.98
C HIS A 179 4.84 -24.61 -14.35
N ASP A 180 4.55 -23.63 -15.20
CA ASP A 180 5.27 -23.37 -16.45
C ASP A 180 5.90 -21.98 -16.40
N SER A 181 6.73 -21.67 -17.39
CA SER A 181 7.35 -20.35 -17.52
C SER A 181 7.35 -19.88 -18.97
N LEU A 182 7.12 -18.59 -19.14
CA LEU A 182 7.19 -17.87 -20.41
C LEU A 182 7.68 -16.43 -20.15
N PRO A 183 8.23 -15.74 -21.16
CA PRO A 183 8.41 -14.31 -21.09
C PRO A 183 7.08 -13.62 -20.78
N ALA A 184 7.07 -12.63 -19.88
CA ALA A 184 5.83 -11.92 -19.52
C ALA A 184 5.15 -11.30 -20.74
N ARG A 185 5.93 -10.78 -21.69
CA ARG A 185 5.41 -10.24 -22.97
C ARG A 185 4.70 -11.28 -23.83
N GLU A 186 5.11 -12.55 -23.80
CA GLU A 186 4.43 -13.62 -24.55
C GLU A 186 3.09 -13.96 -23.89
N LEU A 187 3.06 -14.00 -22.55
CA LEU A 187 1.83 -14.17 -21.81
C LEU A 187 0.85 -13.01 -22.04
N ALA A 188 1.36 -11.78 -22.05
CA ALA A 188 0.60 -10.57 -22.36
C ALA A 188 0.06 -10.54 -23.80
N ALA A 189 0.77 -11.14 -24.76
CA ALA A 189 0.31 -11.25 -26.15
C ALA A 189 -0.97 -12.10 -26.30
N TYR A 190 -1.29 -12.96 -25.33
CA TYR A 190 -2.59 -13.64 -25.24
C TYR A 190 -3.72 -12.73 -24.72
N GLY A 191 -3.44 -11.45 -24.44
CA GLY A 191 -4.40 -10.48 -23.90
C GLY A 191 -4.64 -10.63 -22.40
N MET A 192 -3.76 -11.34 -21.68
CA MET A 192 -3.94 -11.64 -20.26
C MET A 192 -3.45 -10.50 -19.38
N THR A 193 -4.31 -10.04 -18.47
CA THR A 193 -3.89 -9.24 -17.31
C THR A 193 -3.09 -10.12 -16.36
N LEU A 194 -2.01 -9.59 -15.79
CA LEU A 194 -1.10 -10.32 -14.91
C LEU A 194 -1.23 -9.79 -13.49
N THR A 195 -1.32 -10.69 -12.51
CA THR A 195 -1.15 -10.33 -11.09
C THR A 195 0.23 -10.79 -10.65
N VAL A 196 1.12 -9.84 -10.41
CA VAL A 196 2.55 -10.07 -10.14
C VAL A 196 2.77 -10.32 -8.66
N ASN A 197 3.43 -11.45 -8.35
CA ASN A 197 3.81 -11.89 -7.00
C ASN A 197 2.69 -11.77 -5.94
N PRO A 198 1.49 -12.35 -6.18
CA PRO A 198 0.33 -12.18 -5.29
C PRO A 198 0.51 -12.73 -3.87
N ALA A 199 1.52 -13.57 -3.64
CA ALA A 199 1.86 -14.10 -2.31
C ALA A 199 3.05 -13.36 -1.65
N GLY A 200 3.60 -12.35 -2.32
CA GLY A 200 4.71 -11.54 -1.83
C GLY A 200 4.27 -10.43 -0.86
N PRO A 201 5.24 -9.69 -0.29
CA PRO A 201 4.94 -8.53 0.57
C PRO A 201 4.31 -7.36 -0.21
N ALA A 202 4.45 -7.36 -1.53
CA ALA A 202 3.88 -6.40 -2.45
C ALA A 202 3.34 -7.14 -3.68
N CYS A 203 2.20 -6.69 -4.20
CA CYS A 203 1.53 -7.26 -5.35
C CYS A 203 1.00 -6.13 -6.24
N MET A 204 1.05 -6.34 -7.56
CA MET A 204 0.48 -5.41 -8.52
C MET A 204 -0.21 -6.15 -9.66
N VAL A 205 -1.37 -5.63 -10.07
CA VAL A 205 -2.06 -6.06 -11.29
C VAL A 205 -1.56 -5.21 -12.45
N VAL A 206 -1.21 -5.82 -13.58
CA VAL A 206 -0.66 -5.15 -14.77
C VAL A 206 -1.42 -5.62 -16.01
N GLY A 207 -1.88 -4.67 -16.83
CA GLY A 207 -2.62 -4.96 -18.05
C GLY A 207 -1.71 -5.46 -19.18
N ALA A 208 -2.21 -6.41 -19.99
CA ALA A 208 -1.47 -6.95 -21.13
C ALA A 208 -0.93 -5.85 -22.08
N ALA A 209 -1.74 -4.82 -22.36
CA ALA A 209 -1.34 -3.72 -23.24
C ALA A 209 -0.15 -2.91 -22.70
N GLU A 210 -0.05 -2.75 -21.38
CA GLU A 210 1.04 -2.00 -20.73
C GLU A 210 2.36 -2.78 -20.82
N VAL A 211 2.30 -4.10 -20.58
CA VAL A 211 3.48 -4.99 -20.73
C VAL A 211 3.98 -4.97 -22.17
N LEU A 212 3.07 -5.06 -23.16
CA LEU A 212 3.43 -5.04 -24.57
C LEU A 212 4.02 -3.68 -24.99
N ALA A 213 3.42 -2.57 -24.55
CA ALA A 213 3.93 -1.24 -24.84
C ALA A 213 5.33 -1.00 -24.25
N ALA A 214 5.59 -1.50 -23.04
CA ALA A 214 6.91 -1.43 -22.41
C ALA A 214 7.94 -2.28 -23.18
N ALA A 215 7.57 -3.48 -23.61
CA ALA A 215 8.44 -4.35 -24.41
C ALA A 215 8.82 -3.74 -25.77
N GLU A 216 7.91 -2.97 -26.39
CA GLU A 216 8.17 -2.28 -27.66
C GLU A 216 9.07 -1.03 -27.49
N SER A 217 9.06 -0.41 -26.31
CA SER A 217 9.75 0.85 -26.06
C SER A 217 11.26 0.69 -25.86
N GLY A 218 11.75 -0.50 -25.48
CA GLY A 218 13.15 -0.93 -25.62
C GLY A 218 14.26 -0.07 -25.01
N GLU A 219 13.96 0.96 -24.22
CA GLU A 219 14.97 1.88 -23.65
C GLU A 219 15.03 1.72 -22.12
N PRO A 220 16.23 1.49 -21.54
CA PRO A 220 16.43 1.62 -20.11
C PRO A 220 16.29 3.09 -19.72
N VAL A 221 15.28 3.42 -18.92
CA VAL A 221 15.09 4.78 -18.40
C VAL A 221 16.28 5.13 -17.51
N SER A 222 17.03 6.15 -17.91
CA SER A 222 18.05 6.78 -17.06
C SER A 222 17.35 7.51 -15.92
N GLU A 223 17.90 7.42 -14.71
CA GLU A 223 17.52 8.21 -13.53
C GLU A 223 17.36 9.69 -13.92
N GLY A 224 16.12 10.15 -13.96
CA GLY A 224 15.79 11.48 -14.44
C GLY A 224 14.41 11.90 -13.98
N ASP A 225 14.37 12.57 -12.84
CA ASP A 225 13.36 13.53 -12.38
C ASP A 225 11.92 13.28 -12.89
N ALA A 226 11.31 12.20 -12.41
CA ALA A 226 9.89 11.93 -12.61
C ALA A 226 9.14 12.32 -11.35
N ALA A 227 8.59 13.54 -11.35
CA ALA A 227 7.46 13.89 -10.48
C ALA A 227 6.39 12.78 -10.53
N PRO A 228 5.62 12.54 -9.45
CA PRO A 228 4.66 11.45 -9.39
C PRO A 228 3.57 11.65 -10.46
N ALA A 229 3.75 11.02 -11.62
CA ALA A 229 2.86 11.11 -12.76
C ALA A 229 2.04 9.82 -12.87
N ASP A 230 0.74 10.03 -13.07
CA ASP A 230 -0.37 9.08 -13.25
C ASP A 230 -0.03 7.59 -13.24
N VAL A 231 -0.57 6.92 -12.22
CA VAL A 231 -0.80 5.48 -12.24
C VAL A 231 -1.63 5.16 -13.49
N PRO A 232 -1.16 4.34 -14.45
CA PRO A 232 -2.03 3.94 -15.53
C PRO A 232 -3.19 3.13 -14.92
N ALA A 233 -4.42 3.36 -15.41
CA ALA A 233 -5.66 2.98 -14.73
C ALA A 233 -5.81 1.49 -14.37
N THR A 234 -4.93 0.64 -14.92
CA THR A 234 -4.86 -0.81 -14.73
C THR A 234 -3.70 -1.29 -13.84
N ALA A 235 -2.65 -0.49 -13.64
CA ALA A 235 -1.63 -0.76 -12.63
C ALA A 235 -2.21 -0.45 -11.24
N ARG A 236 -2.52 -1.50 -10.46
CA ARG A 236 -3.15 -1.32 -9.15
C ARG A 236 -2.35 -1.99 -8.07
N LEU A 237 -2.01 -1.19 -7.07
CA LEU A 237 -1.40 -1.65 -5.84
C LEU A 237 -2.45 -2.45 -5.06
N PHE A 238 -2.07 -3.63 -4.59
CA PHE A 238 -2.91 -4.41 -3.70
C PHE A 238 -2.56 -4.12 -2.25
N ASP A 239 -3.57 -3.84 -1.43
CA ASP A 239 -3.44 -3.80 0.04
C ASP A 239 -3.76 -5.20 0.59
N PRO A 240 -2.83 -5.87 1.29
CA PRO A 240 -3.08 -7.20 1.85
C PRO A 240 -4.20 -7.26 2.91
N ASP A 241 -4.66 -6.11 3.42
CA ASP A 241 -5.82 -6.01 4.31
C ASP A 241 -7.16 -5.90 3.53
N ASP A 242 -7.15 -5.74 2.21
CA ASP A 242 -8.34 -5.84 1.35
C ASP A 242 -8.71 -7.32 1.17
N ASP A 243 -9.64 -7.78 2.01
CA ASP A 243 -10.29 -9.09 2.10
C ASP A 243 -10.02 -10.01 0.90
N LEU A 244 -9.06 -10.93 1.04
CA LEU A 244 -8.97 -12.15 0.23
C LEU A 244 -10.25 -12.96 0.50
N GLY A 245 -11.32 -12.59 -0.20
CA GLY A 245 -12.67 -13.06 0.02
C GLY A 245 -12.70 -14.56 0.26
N ALA A 246 -13.42 -14.97 1.30
CA ALA A 246 -13.56 -16.35 1.72
C ALA A 246 -13.74 -17.30 0.51
N PRO A 247 -13.05 -18.46 0.47
CA PRO A 247 -13.06 -19.34 -0.68
C PRO A 247 -14.49 -19.74 -1.03
N THR A 248 -14.95 -19.37 -2.22
CA THR A 248 -16.22 -19.84 -2.75
C THR A 248 -16.09 -21.34 -3.03
N ALA A 249 -17.05 -22.13 -2.53
CA ALA A 249 -17.04 -23.57 -2.59
C ALA A 249 -16.93 -24.12 -4.04
N PRO A 250 -16.28 -25.28 -4.24
CA PRO A 250 -16.07 -25.83 -5.58
C PRO A 250 -17.37 -26.36 -6.18
N GLY A 251 -17.65 -25.97 -7.44
CA GLY A 251 -18.57 -26.70 -8.31
C GLY A 251 -19.78 -25.90 -8.80
N VAL A 252 -19.57 -25.05 -9.81
CA VAL A 252 -20.59 -24.78 -10.83
C VAL A 252 -19.88 -24.75 -12.19
N PRO A 253 -20.18 -25.67 -13.13
CA PRO A 253 -19.65 -25.58 -14.48
C PRO A 253 -20.31 -24.37 -15.18
N LEU A 254 -19.49 -23.50 -15.78
CA LEU A 254 -20.00 -22.45 -16.66
C LEU A 254 -20.47 -23.11 -17.96
N VAL A 255 -21.80 -23.26 -18.06
CA VAL A 255 -22.51 -23.60 -19.28
C VAL A 255 -22.15 -22.58 -20.36
N SER A 256 -21.67 -23.10 -21.48
CA SER A 256 -21.58 -22.39 -22.75
C SER A 256 -22.98 -21.97 -23.20
N THR A 257 -23.26 -20.68 -23.24
CA THR A 257 -24.32 -20.13 -24.10
C THR A 257 -23.68 -19.35 -25.22
N ALA A 258 -23.19 -20.09 -26.21
CA ALA A 258 -23.13 -19.58 -27.57
C ALA A 258 -24.56 -19.25 -28.02
N SER A 259 -24.87 -17.97 -28.17
CA SER A 259 -26.06 -17.52 -28.87
C SER A 259 -25.89 -17.83 -30.36
N ASP A 260 -26.54 -18.91 -30.77
CA ASP A 260 -26.78 -19.24 -32.16
C ASP A 260 -27.83 -18.26 -32.73
N SER A 261 -27.46 -17.55 -33.79
CA SER A 261 -28.41 -16.81 -34.64
C SER A 261 -27.80 -16.56 -36.00
N LEU A 262 -27.84 -17.57 -36.85
CA LEU A 262 -27.94 -17.35 -38.29
C LEU A 262 -29.12 -18.16 -38.85
N ALA A 263 -30.10 -17.42 -39.34
CA ALA A 263 -31.34 -17.89 -39.91
C ALA A 263 -31.11 -18.70 -41.21
N VAL A 264 -31.91 -19.76 -41.37
CA VAL A 264 -32.11 -20.45 -42.65
C VAL A 264 -33.53 -20.12 -43.15
N PRO A 265 -33.71 -19.68 -44.40
CA PRO A 265 -34.99 -19.78 -45.09
C PRO A 265 -34.95 -20.84 -46.20
N GLY A 266 -36.02 -21.62 -46.31
CA GLY A 266 -36.43 -22.25 -47.59
C GLY A 266 -36.52 -23.78 -47.61
N SER A 267 -37.74 -24.28 -47.43
CA SER A 267 -38.25 -25.61 -47.88
C SER A 267 -38.19 -25.74 -49.43
N PRO A 268 -38.59 -26.86 -50.10
CA PRO A 268 -39.32 -28.04 -49.62
C PRO A 268 -38.79 -29.40 -50.13
N GLY A 269 -39.42 -30.46 -49.60
CA GLY A 269 -39.01 -31.84 -49.80
C GLY A 269 -39.33 -32.47 -51.15
N THR A 270 -38.94 -33.74 -51.27
CA THR A 270 -39.54 -34.70 -52.20
C THR A 270 -39.38 -36.09 -51.61
N ALA A 271 -40.49 -36.81 -51.53
CA ALA A 271 -40.56 -38.22 -51.18
C ALA A 271 -39.98 -39.09 -52.30
N ALA A 272 -39.46 -40.27 -51.95
CA ALA A 272 -40.02 -41.58 -52.33
C ALA A 272 -38.96 -42.67 -52.57
N ALA A 273 -39.33 -43.85 -52.05
CA ALA A 273 -39.15 -45.17 -52.64
C ALA A 273 -37.77 -45.84 -52.66
N GLY A 274 -37.62 -46.85 -51.79
CA GLY A 274 -37.67 -48.25 -52.23
C GLY A 274 -36.34 -48.93 -52.59
N GLY A 275 -36.16 -50.15 -52.06
CA GLY A 275 -35.34 -51.19 -52.71
C GLY A 275 -34.28 -51.86 -51.85
N THR A 276 -34.66 -52.99 -51.23
CA THR A 276 -34.00 -54.31 -51.23
C THR A 276 -32.46 -54.39 -51.29
N VAL A 277 -31.83 -55.05 -50.30
CA VAL A 277 -31.49 -56.51 -50.28
C VAL A 277 -31.51 -56.98 -48.83
#